data_AF-A0AAN9UCR0-F1
#
_entry.id   AF-A0AAN9UCR0-F1
#
_cell.length_a   1.000
_cell.length_b   1.000
_cell.length_c   1.000
_cell.angle_alpha   90.00
_cell.angle_beta   90.00
_cell.angle_gamma   90.00
#
_symmetry.space_group_name_H-M   'P 1'
#
loop_
_entity.id
_entity.type
_entity.pdbx_description
1 polymer ?
#
loop_
_entity_poly.entity_id
_entity_poly.type
_entity_poly.pdbx_seq_one_letter_code
_entity_poly.pdbx_strand_id
1 'polypeptide(L)'
;MSIGLIASPNEEYLQYGDQTSPESYFKALSDLEKFVEEEGPFDGVMAFSQGAGLAAALLIHQLQRAPREAKLRPVFRCAIFFCGGVPEDPSAVYGAARRLMSFEEDGEVIQIPTAHIWGAHDHTYPTFGPVLSKLCSSSQRADFIHHGGHEIPGPRDPDGVLNAVRAIQRAIQRATEGQ
;
A
#
# COMPACT_ATOMS: atom_id res chain seq x y z
N MET A 1 15.92 -0.84 -4.37
CA MET A 1 16.29 -1.91 -5.33
C MET A 1 15.86 -1.45 -6.71
N SER A 2 16.69 -1.61 -7.74
CA SER A 2 16.28 -1.27 -9.10
C SER A 2 15.22 -2.26 -9.58
N ILE A 3 14.17 -1.75 -10.23
CA ILE A 3 12.99 -2.50 -10.68
C ILE A 3 13.32 -3.48 -11.85
N GLY A 4 14.56 -3.42 -12.37
CA GLY A 4 15.10 -4.34 -13.38
C GLY A 4 15.26 -5.80 -12.93
N LEU A 5 14.92 -6.13 -11.68
CA LEU A 5 14.81 -7.53 -11.21
C LEU A 5 13.42 -8.15 -11.42
N ILE A 6 12.41 -7.34 -11.74
CA ILE A 6 11.00 -7.75 -11.83
C ILE A 6 10.48 -7.70 -13.27
N ALA A 7 11.04 -6.83 -14.11
CA ALA A 7 10.72 -6.73 -15.52
C ALA A 7 11.77 -7.46 -16.37
N SER A 8 11.35 -8.01 -17.51
CA SER A 8 12.32 -8.49 -18.50
C SER A 8 13.21 -7.31 -18.94
N PRO A 9 14.50 -7.51 -19.26
CA PRO A 9 15.40 -6.43 -19.71
C PRO A 9 14.88 -5.64 -20.93
N ASN A 10 13.89 -6.19 -21.64
CA ASN A 10 13.30 -5.64 -22.85
C ASN A 10 11.85 -5.14 -22.68
N GLU A 11 11.30 -5.10 -21.46
CA GLU A 11 9.98 -4.52 -21.22
C GLU A 11 10.13 -3.06 -20.76
N GLU A 12 9.56 -2.14 -21.52
CA GLU A 12 9.34 -0.77 -21.05
C GLU A 12 8.27 -0.80 -19.96
N TYR A 13 8.66 -0.43 -18.74
CA TYR A 13 7.75 -0.18 -17.65
C TYR A 13 7.86 1.29 -17.24
N LEU A 14 6.72 1.87 -16.88
CA LEU A 14 6.69 3.22 -16.31
C LEU A 14 6.81 3.10 -14.79
N GLN A 15 7.88 3.67 -14.24
CA GLN A 15 8.04 3.84 -12.80
C GLN A 15 7.68 5.27 -12.43
N TYR A 16 6.61 5.44 -11.65
CA TYR A 16 6.06 6.76 -11.31
C TYR A 16 6.95 7.56 -10.35
N GLY A 17 7.75 6.88 -9.54
CA GLY A 17 8.75 7.50 -8.66
C GLY A 17 10.00 6.63 -8.54
N ASP A 18 11.17 7.20 -8.78
CA ASP A 18 12.46 6.56 -8.56
C ASP A 18 12.76 6.48 -7.06
N GLN A 19 12.78 5.28 -6.51
CA GLN A 19 13.08 5.04 -5.09
C GLN A 19 14.49 5.51 -4.70
N THR A 20 15.40 5.67 -5.66
CA THR A 20 16.74 6.17 -5.42
C THR A 20 16.82 7.70 -5.38
N SER A 21 15.80 8.40 -5.91
CA SER A 21 15.68 9.86 -5.86
C SER A 21 14.60 10.30 -4.85
N PRO A 22 14.99 10.94 -3.74
CA PRO A 22 14.04 11.54 -2.79
C PRO A 22 13.04 12.48 -3.47
N GLU A 23 13.51 13.30 -4.40
CA GLU A 23 12.71 14.28 -5.11
C GLU A 23 11.65 13.59 -5.97
N SER A 24 11.99 12.47 -6.60
CA SER A 24 11.05 11.68 -7.40
C SER A 24 9.97 11.03 -6.54
N TYR A 25 10.32 10.48 -5.38
CA TYR A 25 9.34 9.92 -4.44
C TYR A 25 8.37 10.98 -3.91
N PHE A 26 8.89 12.14 -3.47
CA PHE A 26 8.03 13.21 -2.96
C PHE A 26 7.16 13.82 -4.06
N LYS A 27 7.69 13.93 -5.28
CA LYS A 27 6.88 14.34 -6.42
C LYS A 27 5.75 13.33 -6.67
N ALA A 28 6.03 12.03 -6.66
CA ALA A 28 5.02 11.00 -6.83
C ALA A 28 3.93 11.05 -5.74
N LEU A 29 4.32 11.29 -4.48
CA LEU A 29 3.37 11.44 -3.37
C LEU A 29 2.49 12.68 -3.54
N SER A 30 3.10 13.81 -3.90
CA SER A 30 2.40 15.08 -4.15
C SER A 30 1.46 15.00 -5.35
N ASP A 31 1.91 14.39 -6.45
CA ASP A 31 1.07 14.20 -7.64
C ASP A 31 -0.13 13.29 -7.32
N LEU A 32 0.07 12.22 -6.52
CA LEU A 32 -1.01 11.33 -6.08
C LEU A 32 -2.00 12.04 -5.16
N GLU A 33 -1.51 12.80 -4.17
CA GLU A 33 -2.36 13.62 -3.28
C GLU A 33 -3.22 14.57 -4.09
N LYS A 34 -2.60 15.32 -5.02
CA LYS A 34 -3.30 16.25 -5.90
C LYS A 34 -4.35 15.57 -6.78
N PHE A 35 -4.02 14.42 -7.37
CA PHE A 35 -4.98 13.66 -8.18
C PHE A 35 -6.21 13.23 -7.38
N VAL A 36 -6.00 12.77 -6.15
CA VAL A 36 -7.11 12.34 -5.27
C VAL A 36 -7.98 13.53 -4.84
N GLU A 37 -7.38 14.70 -4.63
CA GLU A 37 -8.11 15.94 -4.35
C GLU A 37 -8.93 16.43 -5.56
N GLU A 38 -8.38 16.35 -6.77
CA GLU A 38 -9.00 16.86 -7.99
C GLU A 38 -10.10 15.93 -8.55
N GLU A 39 -9.88 14.62 -8.53
CA GLU A 39 -10.75 13.63 -9.19
C GLU A 39 -11.61 12.81 -8.20
N GLY A 40 -11.45 13.06 -6.90
CA GLY A 40 -12.21 12.38 -5.85
C GLY A 40 -13.67 12.87 -5.69
N PRO A 41 -14.40 12.34 -4.70
CA PRO A 41 -13.92 11.39 -3.70
C PRO A 41 -13.84 9.96 -4.22
N PHE A 42 -12.79 9.24 -3.82
CA PHE A 42 -12.66 7.80 -4.04
C PHE A 42 -12.96 7.05 -2.74
N ASP A 43 -13.82 6.02 -2.78
CA ASP A 43 -14.11 5.21 -1.59
C ASP A 43 -12.92 4.34 -1.15
N GLY A 44 -12.03 3.98 -2.07
CA GLY A 44 -10.92 3.09 -1.77
C GLY A 44 -9.78 3.19 -2.77
N VAL A 45 -8.64 2.64 -2.38
CA VAL A 45 -7.44 2.53 -3.22
C VAL A 45 -7.03 1.08 -3.38
N MET A 46 -6.60 0.70 -4.59
CA MET A 46 -6.00 -0.60 -4.87
C MET A 46 -4.64 -0.38 -5.52
N ALA A 47 -3.60 -1.03 -5.00
CA ALA A 47 -2.25 -0.78 -5.44
C ALA A 47 -1.36 -2.02 -5.37
N PHE A 48 -0.33 -2.05 -6.22
CA PHE A 48 0.62 -3.16 -6.36
C PHE A 48 2.04 -2.71 -6.03
N SER A 49 2.79 -3.55 -5.31
CA SER A 49 4.24 -3.37 -5.08
C SER A 49 4.59 -1.96 -4.58
N GLN A 50 5.44 -1.23 -5.27
CA GLN A 50 5.84 0.13 -4.89
C GLN A 50 4.67 1.11 -4.82
N GLY A 51 3.67 0.95 -5.68
CA GLY A 51 2.46 1.77 -5.66
C GLY A 51 1.66 1.59 -4.36
N ALA A 52 1.71 0.40 -3.75
CA ALA A 52 1.09 0.16 -2.46
C ALA A 52 1.83 0.90 -1.33
N GLY A 53 3.17 0.93 -1.38
CA GLY A 53 3.97 1.75 -0.47
C GLY A 53 3.64 3.23 -0.61
N LEU A 54 3.50 3.73 -1.83
CA LEU A 54 3.12 5.14 -2.09
C LEU A 54 1.71 5.47 -1.59
N ALA A 55 0.73 4.60 -1.86
CA ALA A 55 -0.65 4.77 -1.39
C ALA A 55 -0.73 4.71 0.15
N ALA A 56 0.03 3.81 0.79
CA ALA A 56 0.16 3.76 2.24
C ALA A 56 0.83 5.02 2.81
N ALA A 57 1.85 5.55 2.13
CA ALA A 57 2.50 6.80 2.52
C ALA A 57 1.54 7.99 2.43
N LEU A 58 0.63 8.05 1.44
CA LEU A 58 -0.42 9.07 1.39
C LEU A 58 -1.35 9.02 2.62
N LEU A 59 -1.81 7.81 2.99
CA LEU A 59 -2.63 7.61 4.19
C LEU A 59 -1.91 8.09 5.45
N ILE A 60 -0.62 7.76 5.59
CA ILE A 60 0.22 8.18 6.71
C ILE A 60 0.46 9.69 6.68
N HIS A 61 0.72 10.27 5.51
CA HIS A 61 0.98 11.71 5.34
C HIS A 61 -0.21 12.55 5.81
N GLN A 62 -1.43 12.16 5.43
CA GLN A 62 -2.63 12.83 5.90
C GLN A 62 -2.83 12.68 7.40
N LEU A 63 -2.59 11.48 7.96
CA LEU A 63 -2.68 11.25 9.40
C LEU A 63 -1.68 12.12 10.17
N GLN A 64 -0.46 12.29 9.66
CA GLN A 64 0.57 13.15 10.27
C GLN A 64 0.19 14.64 10.19
N ARG A 65 -0.36 15.11 9.05
CA ARG A 65 -0.72 16.52 8.84
C ARG A 65 -1.97 16.96 9.58
N ALA A 66 -3.01 16.13 9.59
CA ALA A 66 -4.30 16.46 10.18
C ALA A 66 -4.91 15.24 10.92
N PRO A 67 -4.35 14.83 12.08
CA PRO A 67 -4.72 13.57 12.73
C PRO A 67 -6.21 13.42 13.07
N ARG A 68 -6.88 14.52 13.42
CA ARG A 68 -8.32 14.52 13.74
C ARG A 68 -9.17 14.35 12.49
N GLU A 69 -8.83 15.06 11.42
CA GLU A 69 -9.56 15.01 10.16
C GLU A 69 -9.37 13.67 9.47
N ALA A 70 -8.13 13.17 9.39
CA ALA A 70 -7.82 11.86 8.81
C ALA A 70 -8.56 10.69 9.50
N LYS A 71 -8.87 10.82 10.79
CA LYS A 71 -9.66 9.82 11.54
C LYS A 71 -11.17 9.94 11.30
N LEU A 72 -11.67 11.16 11.10
CA LEU A 72 -13.11 11.41 10.90
C LEU A 72 -13.53 11.28 9.44
N ARG A 73 -12.63 11.64 8.52
CA ARG A 73 -12.85 11.74 7.07
C ARG A 73 -11.57 11.25 6.36
N PRO A 74 -11.26 9.95 6.42
CA PRO A 74 -10.07 9.43 5.75
C PRO A 74 -10.20 9.61 4.24
N VAL A 75 -9.08 9.87 3.56
CA VAL A 75 -9.05 10.01 2.09
C VAL A 75 -9.57 8.79 1.34
N PHE A 76 -9.37 7.61 1.91
CA PHE A 76 -9.95 6.36 1.44
C PHE A 76 -10.63 5.66 2.62
N ARG A 77 -11.77 5.01 2.37
CA ARG A 77 -12.48 4.23 3.39
C ARG A 77 -11.89 2.82 3.54
N CYS A 78 -11.23 2.30 2.50
CA CYS A 78 -10.45 1.07 2.56
C CYS A 78 -9.25 1.10 1.60
N ALA A 79 -8.28 0.22 1.83
CA ALA A 79 -7.16 0.01 0.91
C ALA A 79 -6.93 -1.47 0.60
N ILE A 80 -6.58 -1.78 -0.64
CA ILE A 80 -6.20 -3.13 -1.09
C ILE A 80 -4.77 -3.09 -1.60
N PHE A 81 -3.90 -3.89 -0.98
CA PHE A 81 -2.48 -3.93 -1.30
C PHE A 81 -2.07 -5.32 -1.80
N PHE A 82 -1.56 -5.36 -3.02
CA PHE A 82 -0.94 -6.55 -3.60
C PHE A 82 0.58 -6.44 -3.54
N CYS A 83 1.26 -7.46 -3.02
CA CYS A 83 2.71 -7.49 -2.84
C CYS A 83 3.26 -6.19 -2.24
N GLY A 84 2.56 -5.61 -1.26
CA GLY A 84 2.67 -4.18 -1.00
C GLY A 84 4.02 -3.73 -0.44
N GLY A 85 4.63 -2.72 -1.05
CA GLY A 85 5.92 -2.16 -0.64
C GLY A 85 5.86 -1.48 0.73
N VAL A 86 7.00 -1.45 1.43
CA VAL A 86 7.12 -0.73 2.70
C VAL A 86 7.05 0.78 2.43
N PRO A 87 6.15 1.54 3.07
CA PRO A 87 6.05 2.97 2.85
C PRO A 87 7.28 3.68 3.43
N GLU A 88 7.80 4.67 2.71
CA GLU A 88 8.74 5.62 3.30
C GLU A 88 7.99 6.63 4.16
N ASP A 89 8.60 7.04 5.27
CA ASP A 89 8.02 8.04 6.16
C ASP A 89 7.86 9.38 5.42
N PRO A 90 6.61 9.85 5.19
CA PRO A 90 6.38 11.08 4.47
C PRO A 90 6.78 12.32 5.28
N SER A 91 7.14 12.19 6.57
CA SER A 91 7.73 13.28 7.34
C SER A 91 9.11 13.71 6.83
N ALA A 92 9.78 12.87 6.03
CA ALA A 92 11.03 13.20 5.36
C ALA A 92 10.89 14.40 4.40
N VAL A 93 9.68 14.74 3.95
CA VAL A 93 9.38 15.99 3.20
C VAL A 93 9.80 17.23 4.00
N TYR A 94 9.83 17.16 5.33
CA TYR A 94 10.13 18.27 6.23
C TYR A 94 11.58 18.30 6.73
N GLY A 95 12.50 17.63 6.02
CA GLY A 95 13.93 17.65 6.35
C GLY A 95 14.38 16.56 7.33
N ALA A 96 13.53 15.59 7.64
CA ALA A 96 13.92 14.38 8.37
C ALA A 96 14.67 13.40 7.45
N ALA A 97 15.52 12.55 8.04
CA ALA A 97 16.23 11.51 7.29
C ALA A 97 15.23 10.51 6.69
N ARG A 98 15.46 10.06 5.45
CA ARG A 98 14.66 9.00 4.82
C ARG A 98 14.72 7.75 5.67
N ARG A 99 13.55 7.24 6.05
CA ARG A 99 13.40 5.95 6.71
C ARG A 99 12.21 5.22 6.13
N LEU A 100 12.32 3.90 6.12
CA LEU A 100 11.17 3.03 5.90
C LEU A 100 10.41 2.91 7.22
N MET A 101 9.08 2.95 7.14
CA MET A 101 8.22 2.73 8.30
C MET A 101 8.36 1.28 8.79
N SER A 102 8.23 1.07 10.09
CA SER A 102 8.28 -0.27 10.69
C SER A 102 7.27 -0.42 11.82
N PHE A 103 6.80 -1.64 12.06
CA PHE A 103 5.87 -1.88 13.17
C PHE A 103 6.54 -1.62 14.52
N GLU A 104 7.83 -1.93 14.61
CA GLU A 104 8.62 -1.80 15.84
C GLU A 104 8.76 -0.34 16.30
N GLU A 105 8.87 0.60 15.35
CA GLU A 105 8.97 2.04 15.64
C GLU A 105 7.61 2.75 15.63
N ASP A 106 6.73 2.40 14.68
CA ASP A 106 5.52 3.17 14.38
C ASP A 106 4.23 2.51 14.86
N GLY A 107 4.23 1.19 15.06
CA GLY A 107 3.05 0.40 15.42
C GLY A 107 2.01 0.33 14.30
N GLU A 108 0.74 0.15 14.68
CA GLU A 108 -0.38 0.16 13.74
C GLU A 108 -0.79 1.62 13.45
N VAL A 109 -0.28 2.21 12.37
CA VAL A 109 -0.56 3.61 12.01
C VAL A 109 -1.75 3.77 11.07
N ILE A 110 -2.00 2.79 10.19
CA ILE A 110 -3.13 2.84 9.24
C ILE A 110 -4.34 2.16 9.88
N GLN A 111 -5.38 2.95 10.14
CA GLN A 111 -6.57 2.51 10.89
C GLN A 111 -7.76 2.11 10.02
N ILE A 112 -7.75 2.45 8.73
CA ILE A 112 -8.82 2.07 7.81
C ILE A 112 -8.77 0.54 7.55
N PRO A 113 -9.90 -0.09 7.18
CA PRO A 113 -9.92 -1.45 6.67
C PRO A 113 -8.97 -1.69 5.51
N THR A 114 -8.18 -2.75 5.60
CA THR A 114 -7.23 -3.12 4.55
C THR A 114 -7.30 -4.59 4.16
N ALA A 115 -7.01 -4.88 2.89
CA ALA A 115 -6.72 -6.22 2.41
C ALA A 115 -5.27 -6.27 1.95
N HIS A 116 -4.53 -7.29 2.36
CA HIS A 116 -3.14 -7.51 1.96
C HIS A 116 -3.02 -8.89 1.31
N ILE A 117 -2.56 -8.92 0.06
CA ILE A 117 -2.43 -10.14 -0.73
C ILE A 117 -1.00 -10.23 -1.24
N TRP A 118 -0.28 -11.33 -0.96
CA TRP A 118 1.09 -11.51 -1.47
C TRP A 118 1.46 -12.98 -1.65
N GLY A 119 2.49 -13.25 -2.44
CA GLY A 119 2.96 -14.59 -2.72
C GLY A 119 3.91 -15.13 -1.64
N ALA A 120 3.76 -16.40 -1.28
CA ALA A 120 4.67 -17.10 -0.37
C ALA A 120 6.09 -17.26 -0.95
N HIS A 121 6.23 -17.21 -2.28
CA HIS A 121 7.51 -17.29 -2.99
C HIS A 121 7.90 -15.95 -3.62
N ASP A 122 7.30 -14.84 -3.15
CA ASP A 122 7.70 -13.50 -3.55
C ASP A 122 9.15 -13.25 -3.10
N HIS A 123 10.02 -12.87 -4.02
CA HIS A 123 11.43 -12.60 -3.73
C HIS A 123 11.64 -11.39 -2.80
N THR A 124 10.60 -10.57 -2.59
CA THR A 124 10.59 -9.46 -1.63
C THR A 124 10.17 -9.90 -0.22
N TYR A 125 9.67 -11.12 -0.05
CA TYR A 125 9.36 -11.70 1.26
C TYR A 125 10.65 -11.91 2.08
N PRO A 126 10.68 -11.59 3.40
CA PRO A 126 9.55 -11.23 4.25
C PRO A 126 9.34 -9.71 4.43
N THR A 127 9.92 -8.86 3.57
CA THR A 127 9.84 -7.40 3.75
C THR A 127 8.49 -6.83 3.31
N PHE A 128 8.17 -6.77 2.02
CA PHE A 128 7.03 -6.02 1.47
C PHE A 128 5.67 -6.32 2.15
N GLY A 129 4.88 -7.25 1.58
CA GLY A 129 3.51 -7.51 2.04
C GLY A 129 3.38 -7.65 3.56
N PRO A 130 4.23 -8.44 4.24
CA PRO A 130 4.19 -8.61 5.68
C PRO A 130 4.48 -7.33 6.49
N VAL A 131 5.47 -6.51 6.12
CA VAL A 131 5.78 -5.29 6.89
C VAL A 131 4.69 -4.25 6.71
N LEU A 132 4.19 -4.04 5.48
CA LEU A 132 3.07 -3.12 5.28
C LEU A 132 1.80 -3.60 6.00
N SER A 133 1.50 -4.91 5.99
CA SER A 133 0.37 -5.48 6.74
C SER A 133 0.44 -5.18 8.24
N LYS A 134 1.63 -5.25 8.85
CA LYS A 134 1.79 -4.95 10.28
C LYS A 134 1.57 -3.46 10.62
N LEU A 135 1.77 -2.55 9.68
CA LEU A 135 1.48 -1.12 9.87
C LEU A 135 -0.04 -0.81 9.83
N CYS A 136 -0.86 -1.76 9.38
CA CYS A 136 -2.32 -1.65 9.33
C CYS A 136 -2.98 -2.32 10.53
N SER A 137 -4.11 -1.77 10.99
CA SER A 137 -4.79 -2.25 12.19
C SER A 137 -5.10 -3.75 12.13
N SER A 138 -4.62 -4.53 13.10
CA SER A 138 -4.86 -5.98 13.18
C SER A 138 -6.35 -6.33 13.30
N SER A 139 -7.16 -5.43 13.86
CA SER A 139 -8.61 -5.61 13.96
C SER A 139 -9.35 -5.38 12.63
N GLN A 140 -8.76 -4.60 11.72
CA GLN A 140 -9.39 -4.16 10.48
C GLN A 140 -8.76 -4.75 9.22
N ARG A 141 -7.58 -5.38 9.32
CA ARG A 141 -6.88 -5.98 8.17
C ARG A 141 -7.31 -7.41 7.85
N ALA A 142 -7.22 -7.77 6.58
CA ALA A 142 -7.42 -9.13 6.08
C ALA A 142 -6.21 -9.53 5.23
N ASP A 143 -5.48 -10.56 5.67
CA ASP A 143 -4.29 -11.05 4.98
C ASP A 143 -4.61 -12.32 4.18
N PHE A 144 -4.10 -12.43 2.96
CA PHE A 144 -4.12 -13.65 2.17
C PHE A 144 -2.76 -13.90 1.51
N ILE A 145 -2.18 -15.06 1.78
CA ILE A 145 -0.89 -15.47 1.23
C ILE A 145 -1.15 -16.57 0.20
N HIS A 146 -0.91 -16.30 -1.08
CA HIS A 146 -1.04 -17.29 -2.15
C HIS A 146 0.28 -18.03 -2.40
N HIS A 147 0.24 -19.11 -3.18
CA HIS A 147 1.43 -19.92 -3.47
C HIS A 147 2.39 -19.28 -4.50
N GLY A 148 2.02 -18.16 -5.11
CA GLY A 148 2.76 -17.53 -6.21
C GLY A 148 3.98 -16.72 -5.77
N GLY A 149 4.53 -15.98 -6.74
CA GLY A 149 5.65 -15.05 -6.57
C GLY A 149 5.23 -13.59 -6.35
N HIS A 150 5.96 -12.66 -6.96
CA HIS A 150 5.64 -11.23 -6.96
C HIS A 150 4.56 -10.90 -8.01
N GLU A 151 3.34 -11.37 -7.78
CA GLU A 151 2.25 -11.33 -8.77
C GLU A 151 0.88 -11.18 -8.10
N ILE A 152 -0.12 -10.83 -8.91
CA ILE A 152 -1.54 -10.89 -8.51
C ILE A 152 -2.08 -12.26 -8.95
N PRO A 153 -2.77 -13.03 -8.08
CA PRO A 153 -3.40 -14.29 -8.47
C PRO A 153 -4.29 -14.11 -9.71
N GLY A 154 -4.04 -14.92 -10.73
CA GLY A 154 -4.71 -14.83 -12.03
C GLY A 154 -5.44 -16.13 -12.40
N PRO A 155 -5.94 -16.26 -13.64
CA PRO A 155 -6.75 -17.42 -14.07
C PRO A 155 -6.06 -18.78 -13.96
N ARG A 156 -4.73 -18.82 -13.85
CA ARG A 156 -3.94 -20.05 -13.62
C ARG A 156 -3.98 -20.52 -12.16
N ASP A 157 -4.48 -19.69 -11.24
CA ASP A 157 -4.65 -19.96 -9.81
C ASP A 157 -6.07 -19.54 -9.37
N PRO A 158 -7.12 -20.32 -9.74
CA PRO A 158 -8.50 -19.96 -9.45
C PRO A 158 -8.79 -19.91 -7.94
N ASP A 159 -8.11 -20.74 -7.14
CA ASP A 159 -8.23 -20.72 -5.68
C ASP A 159 -7.58 -19.46 -5.10
N GLY A 160 -6.43 -19.04 -5.63
CA GLY A 160 -5.80 -17.77 -5.29
C GLY A 160 -6.69 -16.57 -5.62
N VAL A 161 -7.31 -16.54 -6.79
CA VAL A 161 -8.27 -15.49 -7.16
C VAL A 161 -9.45 -15.45 -6.18
N LEU A 162 -10.06 -16.60 -5.89
CA LEU A 162 -11.20 -16.67 -4.97
C LEU A 162 -10.85 -16.14 -3.58
N ASN A 163 -9.70 -16.53 -3.04
CA ASN A 163 -9.29 -16.12 -1.69
C ASN A 163 -8.82 -14.66 -1.64
N ALA A 164 -8.21 -14.14 -2.72
CA ALA A 164 -7.93 -12.71 -2.85
C ALA A 164 -9.23 -11.90 -2.85
N VAL A 165 -10.25 -12.31 -3.62
CA VAL A 165 -11.57 -11.67 -3.62
C VAL A 165 -12.20 -11.70 -2.23
N ARG A 166 -12.12 -12.81 -1.50
CA ARG A 166 -12.62 -12.90 -0.11
C ARG A 166 -11.92 -11.91 0.83
N ALA A 167 -10.60 -11.74 0.71
CA ALA A 167 -9.87 -10.76 1.52
C ALA A 167 -10.31 -9.32 1.20
N ILE A 168 -10.46 -9.00 -0.09
CA ILE A 168 -10.96 -7.70 -0.57
C ILE A 168 -12.37 -7.42 -0.06
N GLN A 169 -13.28 -8.39 -0.19
CA GLN A 169 -14.66 -8.25 0.28
C GLN A 169 -14.72 -7.99 1.79
N ARG A 170 -13.85 -8.62 2.60
CA ARG A 170 -13.77 -8.35 4.05
C ARG A 170 -13.36 -6.90 4.34
N ALA A 171 -12.38 -6.37 3.62
CA ALA A 171 -11.95 -4.97 3.78
C ALA A 171 -13.06 -3.99 3.39
N ILE A 172 -13.72 -4.22 2.25
CA ILE A 172 -14.84 -3.40 1.78
C ILE A 172 -16.01 -3.46 2.76
N GLN A 173 -16.40 -4.65 3.22
CA GLN A 173 -17.49 -4.83 4.18
C GLN A 173 -17.24 -4.07 5.49
N ARG A 174 -16.03 -4.15 6.04
CA ARG A 174 -15.65 -3.39 7.24
C ARG A 174 -15.74 -1.89 7.02
N ALA A 175 -15.41 -1.41 5.82
CA ALA A 175 -15.51 0.00 5.48
C ALA A 175 -16.95 0.49 5.32
N THR A 176 -17.90 -0.40 5.00
CA THR A 176 -19.33 -0.08 4.94
C THR A 176 -20.04 -0.22 6.28
N GLU A 177 -19.59 -1.13 7.15
CA GLU A 177 -20.18 -1.36 8.49
C GLU A 177 -19.73 -0.31 9.53
N GLY A 178 -18.60 0.35 9.31
CA GLY A 178 -18.09 1.44 10.17
C GLY A 178 -18.74 2.81 9.94
N GLN A 179 -19.87 2.88 9.21
CA GLN A 179 -20.66 4.11 9.01
C GLN A 179 -21.70 4.32 10.10
#